data_AF-A0AAV8PSB7-F1
#
_entry.id   AF-A0AAV8PSB7-F1
#
_cell.length_a   1.000
_cell.length_b   1.000
_cell.length_c   1.000
_cell.angle_alpha   90.00
_cell.angle_beta   90.00
_cell.angle_gamma   90.00
#
_symmetry.space_group_name_H-M   'P 1'
#
loop_
_entity.id
_entity.type
_entity.pdbx_description
1 polymer ?
#
loop_
_entity_poly.entity_id
_entity_poly.type
_entity_poly.pdbx_seq_one_letter_code
_entity_poly.pdbx_strand_id
1 'polypeptide(L)'
;MANAGGVAFRWVLQLHRDVPRAARFYSEGLDFSVSVCTLRWAELQSGPLKLALMHSPSDITMQKGYSSMLSFTVADMNRTVTKLMSLGAELDGPIKYEIHGKVAALRCLDGHMLGLYEPA
;
A
#
# COMPACT_ATOMS: atom_id res chain seq x y z
N MET A 1 0.65 -26.89 8.23
CA MET A 1 2.05 -27.32 8.38
C MET A 1 2.71 -26.45 9.43
N ALA A 2 3.25 -27.06 10.47
CA ALA A 2 3.75 -26.39 11.67
C ALA A 2 5.07 -25.65 11.40
N ASN A 3 5.26 -24.51 12.07
CA ASN A 3 6.48 -23.74 12.04
C ASN A 3 7.57 -24.51 12.79
N ALA A 4 8.47 -25.16 12.04
CA ALA A 4 9.66 -25.81 12.59
C ALA A 4 10.70 -24.73 12.93
N GLY A 5 10.80 -24.32 14.20
CA GLY A 5 11.99 -23.69 14.83
C GLY A 5 12.74 -22.55 14.10
N GLY A 6 12.19 -21.95 13.06
CA GLY A 6 12.85 -20.98 12.17
C GLY A 6 12.22 -19.60 12.19
N VAL A 7 12.91 -18.62 11.59
CA VAL A 7 12.39 -17.26 11.41
C VAL A 7 11.29 -17.24 10.35
N ALA A 8 10.21 -16.52 10.61
CA ALA A 8 9.10 -16.36 9.67
C ALA A 8 8.82 -14.88 9.43
N PHE A 9 8.63 -14.50 8.18
CA PHE A 9 8.18 -13.16 7.83
C PHE A 9 6.80 -12.91 8.42
N ARG A 10 6.68 -11.83 9.19
CA ARG A 10 5.45 -11.56 9.94
C ARG A 10 4.61 -10.48 9.26
N TRP A 11 5.16 -9.29 9.03
CA TRP A 11 4.50 -8.21 8.28
C TRP A 11 5.53 -7.23 7.69
N VAL A 12 5.15 -6.49 6.65
CA VAL A 12 5.72 -5.16 6.36
C VAL A 12 5.02 -4.15 7.25
N LEU A 13 5.73 -3.19 7.84
CA LEU A 13 5.14 -2.14 8.66
C LEU A 13 5.17 -0.79 7.95
N GLN A 14 4.03 -0.10 7.87
CA GLN A 14 3.94 1.30 7.45
C GLN A 14 3.41 2.17 8.59
N LEU A 15 3.98 3.36 8.72
CA LEU A 15 3.66 4.31 9.77
C LEU A 15 2.71 5.37 9.23
N HIS A 16 1.50 5.43 9.76
CA HIS A 16 0.46 6.35 9.30
C HIS A 16 0.03 7.32 10.39
N ARG A 17 -0.39 8.53 10.00
CA ARG A 17 -0.99 9.49 10.95
C ARG A 17 -2.41 9.09 11.31
N ASP A 18 -3.12 8.48 10.38
CA ASP A 18 -4.50 8.00 10.54
C ASP A 18 -4.59 6.55 10.04
N VAL A 19 -4.51 5.62 10.99
CA VAL A 19 -4.51 4.17 10.70
C VAL A 19 -5.84 3.72 10.07
N PRO A 20 -7.03 4.06 10.62
CA PRO A 20 -8.29 3.71 9.96
C PRO A 20 -8.42 4.23 8.54
N ARG A 21 -7.99 5.47 8.28
CA ARG A 21 -8.02 6.04 6.91
C ARG A 21 -7.08 5.30 5.97
N ALA A 22 -5.87 4.96 6.44
CA ALA A 22 -4.94 4.16 5.66
C ALA A 22 -5.44 2.73 5.41
N ALA A 23 -6.06 2.10 6.40
CA ALA A 23 -6.66 0.78 6.23
C ALA A 23 -7.76 0.81 5.15
N ARG A 24 -8.61 1.84 5.18
CA ARG A 24 -9.63 2.09 4.16
C ARG A 24 -9.03 2.31 2.78
N PHE A 25 -7.93 3.06 2.67
CA PHE A 25 -7.22 3.27 1.41
C PHE A 25 -6.80 1.95 0.76
N TYR A 26 -6.20 1.03 1.52
CA TYR A 26 -5.75 -0.25 0.99
C TYR A 26 -6.91 -1.22 0.75
N SER A 27 -7.91 -1.26 1.62
CA SER A 27 -9.05 -2.18 1.47
C SER A 27 -9.99 -1.74 0.35
N GLU A 28 -10.36 -0.47 0.28
CA GLU A 28 -11.21 0.04 -0.79
C GLU A 28 -10.39 0.28 -2.05
N GLY A 29 -9.11 0.65 -2.00
CA GLY A 29 -8.32 0.98 -3.19
C GLY A 29 -7.76 -0.24 -3.91
N LEU A 30 -7.29 -1.24 -3.16
CA LEU A 30 -6.54 -2.40 -3.67
C LEU A 30 -7.14 -3.74 -3.19
N ASP A 31 -8.35 -3.71 -2.65
CA ASP A 31 -9.12 -4.90 -2.23
C ASP A 31 -8.40 -5.76 -1.18
N PHE A 32 -7.59 -5.14 -0.32
CA PHE A 32 -6.99 -5.81 0.83
C PHE A 32 -8.07 -6.22 1.85
N SER A 33 -7.93 -7.42 2.41
CA SER A 33 -8.73 -7.84 3.56
C SER A 33 -8.19 -7.21 4.83
N VAL A 34 -9.07 -6.66 5.67
CA VAL A 34 -8.71 -6.08 6.98
C VAL A 34 -9.03 -7.08 8.07
N SER A 35 -8.00 -7.60 8.75
CA SER A 35 -8.16 -8.57 9.83
C SER A 35 -8.38 -7.88 11.18
N VAL A 36 -7.69 -6.76 11.40
CA VAL A 36 -7.76 -5.95 12.62
C VAL A 36 -7.66 -4.48 12.21
N CYS A 37 -8.48 -3.61 12.80
CA CYS A 37 -8.33 -2.16 12.66
C CYS A 37 -8.75 -1.45 13.93
N THR A 38 -7.83 -0.64 14.47
CA THR A 38 -8.03 0.23 15.64
C THR A 38 -7.49 1.61 15.31
N LEU A 39 -7.63 2.57 16.25
CA LEU A 39 -7.05 3.90 16.08
C LEU A 39 -5.53 3.91 15.92
N ARG A 40 -4.83 2.88 16.42
CA ARG A 40 -3.36 2.85 16.45
C ARG A 40 -2.69 1.71 15.69
N TRP A 41 -3.48 0.73 15.23
CA TRP A 41 -2.97 -0.48 14.62
C TRP A 41 -3.97 -1.06 13.63
N ALA A 42 -3.48 -1.54 12.48
CA ALA A 42 -4.25 -2.37 11.58
C ALA A 42 -3.39 -3.50 11.01
N GLU A 43 -4.01 -4.65 10.74
CA GLU A 43 -3.41 -5.75 9.98
C GLU A 43 -4.25 -6.01 8.74
N LEU A 44 -3.60 -5.93 7.59
CA LEU A 44 -4.19 -6.14 6.28
C LEU A 44 -3.49 -7.28 5.56
N GLN A 45 -4.23 -7.93 4.67
CA GLN A 45 -3.73 -9.04 3.88
C GLN A 45 -4.18 -8.93 2.42
N SER A 46 -3.24 -9.19 1.51
CA SER A 46 -3.50 -9.42 0.08
C SER A 46 -2.69 -10.62 -0.37
N GLY A 47 -3.37 -11.73 -0.65
CA GLY A 47 -2.72 -13.03 -0.90
C GLY A 47 -1.75 -13.41 0.24
N PRO A 48 -0.46 -13.68 -0.05
CA PRO A 48 0.53 -14.01 0.97
C PRO A 48 1.11 -12.78 1.68
N LEU A 49 0.90 -11.57 1.17
CA LEU A 49 1.42 -10.34 1.77
C LEU A 49 0.62 -9.97 3.01
N LYS A 50 1.33 -9.71 4.10
CA LYS A 50 0.79 -9.14 5.34
C LYS A 50 1.36 -7.74 5.53
N LEU A 51 0.46 -6.76 5.59
CA LEU A 51 0.78 -5.36 5.81
C LEU A 51 0.24 -4.94 7.17
N ALA A 52 1.11 -4.42 8.03
CA ALA A 52 0.75 -3.80 9.29
C ALA A 52 0.82 -2.28 9.16
N LEU A 53 -0.16 -1.59 9.73
CA LEU A 53 -0.19 -0.14 9.83
C LEU A 53 -0.10 0.22 11.31
N MET A 54 0.81 1.14 11.66
CA MET A 54 0.95 1.64 13.03
C MET A 54 0.84 3.16 13.05
N HIS A 55 0.12 3.67 14.06
CA HIS A 55 -0.03 5.09 14.24
C HIS A 55 1.29 5.75 14.64
N SER A 56 1.73 6.74 13.88
CA SER A 56 2.85 7.62 14.22
C SER A 56 2.38 9.07 14.22
N PRO A 57 2.47 9.78 15.35
CA PRO A 57 2.07 11.19 15.45
C PRO A 57 3.09 12.15 14.83
N SER A 58 4.24 11.64 14.38
CA SER A 58 5.37 12.46 13.99
C SER A 58 5.44 12.69 12.48
N ASP A 59 5.81 13.92 12.09
CA ASP A 59 6.14 14.28 10.70
C ASP A 59 7.41 13.60 10.17
N ILE A 60 8.01 12.69 10.95
CA ILE A 60 9.24 11.98 10.62
C ILE A 60 9.09 11.18 9.32
N THR A 61 7.89 10.67 9.02
CA THR A 61 7.58 9.99 7.75
C THR A 61 7.50 10.93 6.55
N MET A 62 7.12 12.20 6.77
CA MET A 62 7.00 13.21 5.72
C MET A 62 8.35 13.89 5.39
N GLN A 63 9.31 13.85 6.33
CA GLN A 63 10.58 14.58 6.26
C GLN A 63 11.77 13.79 5.67
N LYS A 64 11.69 12.45 5.58
CA LYS A 64 12.77 11.65 4.97
C LYS A 64 12.17 10.56 4.10
N GLY A 65 12.32 10.70 2.78
CA GLY A 65 11.78 9.80 1.73
C GLY A 65 12.33 8.37 1.72
N TYR A 66 12.50 7.73 2.88
CA TYR A 66 12.96 6.35 3.05
C TYR A 66 11.83 5.34 3.29
N SER A 67 10.60 5.63 2.86
CA SER A 67 9.57 4.58 2.83
C SER A 67 9.90 3.61 1.71
N SER A 68 9.89 2.31 2.01
CA SER A 68 9.85 1.28 0.98
C SER A 68 8.67 1.54 0.04
N MET A 69 8.88 1.34 -1.25
CA MET A 69 7.82 1.35 -2.25
C MET A 69 7.17 -0.04 -2.29
N LEU A 70 5.86 -0.10 -2.14
CA LEU A 70 5.09 -1.33 -2.31
C LEU A 70 4.51 -1.37 -3.72
N SER A 71 4.81 -2.41 -4.49
CA SER A 71 4.36 -2.53 -5.88
C SER A 71 3.38 -3.67 -6.05
N PHE A 72 2.28 -3.42 -6.76
CA PHE A 72 1.16 -4.35 -6.92
C PHE A 72 0.82 -4.57 -8.38
N THR A 73 0.49 -5.83 -8.71
CA THR A 73 -0.09 -6.17 -10.01
C THR A 73 -1.60 -5.93 -9.96
N VAL A 74 -2.15 -5.24 -10.95
CA VAL A 74 -3.56 -4.88 -11.06
C VAL A 74 -4.12 -5.32 -12.39
N ALA A 75 -5.43 -5.60 -12.44
CA ALA A 75 -6.11 -6.02 -13.66
C ALA A 75 -6.49 -4.85 -14.58
N ASP A 76 -6.71 -3.66 -14.00
CA ASP A 76 -7.07 -2.44 -14.75
C ASP A 76 -6.42 -1.23 -14.07
N MET A 77 -5.37 -0.71 -14.71
CA MET A 77 -4.56 0.43 -14.30
C MET A 77 -5.40 1.69 -14.19
N ASN A 78 -6.21 2.01 -15.21
CA ASN A 78 -6.94 3.27 -15.25
C ASN A 78 -8.02 3.31 -14.17
N ARG A 79 -8.74 2.19 -14.01
CA ARG A 79 -9.74 2.07 -12.94
C ARG A 79 -9.10 2.14 -11.57
N THR A 80 -7.97 1.44 -11.36
CA THR A 80 -7.28 1.42 -10.07
C THR A 80 -6.71 2.79 -9.72
N VAL A 81 -6.01 3.46 -10.65
CA VAL A 81 -5.49 4.82 -10.46
C VAL A 81 -6.63 5.77 -10.10
N THR A 82 -7.74 5.74 -10.84
CA THR A 82 -8.92 6.58 -10.57
C THR A 82 -9.46 6.34 -9.16
N LYS A 83 -9.59 5.08 -8.74
CA LYS A 83 -10.06 4.67 -7.40
C LYS A 83 -9.12 5.21 -6.31
N LEU A 84 -7.81 5.01 -6.46
CA LEU A 84 -6.82 5.46 -5.48
C LEU A 84 -6.75 6.99 -5.38
N MET A 85 -6.85 7.70 -6.51
CA MET A 85 -6.92 9.16 -6.51
C MET A 85 -8.16 9.68 -5.79
N SER A 86 -9.32 9.02 -5.96
CA SER A 86 -10.54 9.37 -5.21
C SER A 86 -10.42 9.15 -3.70
N LEU A 87 -9.48 8.29 -3.27
CA LEU A 87 -9.15 8.04 -1.86
C LEU A 87 -8.02 8.94 -1.32
N GLY A 88 -7.51 9.87 -2.15
CA GLY A 88 -6.52 10.87 -1.76
C GLY A 88 -5.08 10.52 -2.07
N ALA A 89 -4.82 9.55 -2.95
CA ALA A 89 -3.49 9.40 -3.56
C ALA A 89 -3.28 10.40 -4.69
N GLU A 90 -2.02 10.69 -4.98
CA GLU A 90 -1.58 11.54 -6.08
C GLU A 90 -0.73 10.71 -7.04
N LEU A 91 -0.97 10.85 -8.34
CA LEU A 91 -0.16 10.18 -9.35
C LEU A 91 1.21 10.87 -9.44
N ASP A 92 2.29 10.09 -9.36
CA ASP A 92 3.67 10.57 -9.46
C ASP A 92 4.19 10.35 -10.89
N GLY A 93 3.94 11.35 -11.75
CA GLY A 93 4.22 11.29 -13.18
C GLY A 93 3.09 10.62 -14.00
N PRO A 94 3.30 10.38 -15.31
CA PRO A 94 2.28 9.74 -16.15
C PRO A 94 2.26 8.21 -15.99
N ILE A 95 1.14 7.58 -16.36
CA ILE A 95 1.11 6.13 -16.63
C ILE A 95 1.99 5.85 -17.84
N LYS A 96 2.97 4.96 -17.67
CA LYS A 96 3.87 4.53 -18.74
C LYS A 96 3.34 3.27 -19.41
N TYR A 97 3.43 3.23 -20.74
CA TYR A 97 2.99 2.12 -21.57
C TYR A 97 4.23 1.46 -22.16
N GLU A 98 4.65 0.36 -21.54
CA GLU A 98 5.87 -0.36 -21.91
C GLU A 98 5.50 -1.65 -22.66
N ILE A 99 6.48 -2.25 -23.36
CA ILE A 99 6.29 -3.50 -24.12
C ILE A 99 5.79 -4.67 -23.27
N HIS A 100 6.09 -4.65 -21.97
CA HIS A 100 5.74 -5.70 -21.02
C HIS A 100 4.48 -5.38 -20.19
N GLY A 101 3.87 -4.20 -20.36
CA GLY A 101 2.69 -3.80 -19.61
C GLY A 101 2.70 -2.32 -19.22
N LYS A 102 1.67 -1.90 -18.48
CA LYS A 102 1.53 -0.52 -18.00
C LYS A 102 2.13 -0.38 -16.61
N VAL A 103 2.78 0.74 -16.33
CA VAL A 103 3.39 1.03 -15.03
C VAL A 103 2.95 2.41 -14.55
N ALA A 104 2.63 2.53 -13.26
CA ALA A 104 2.36 3.80 -12.61
C ALA A 104 2.98 3.85 -11.21
N ALA A 105 3.31 5.06 -10.75
CA ALA A 105 3.71 5.32 -9.38
C ALA A 105 2.73 6.33 -8.75
N LEU A 106 2.37 6.11 -7.49
CA LEU A 106 1.47 6.98 -6.74
C LEU A 106 2.07 7.31 -5.39
N ARG A 107 1.91 8.56 -4.98
CA ARG A 107 2.09 8.98 -3.58
C ARG A 107 0.77 8.79 -2.85
N CYS A 108 0.78 7.90 -1.87
CA CYS A 108 -0.36 7.60 -1.02
C CYS A 108 -0.46 8.59 0.15
N LEU A 109 -1.38 8.29 1.06
CA LEU A 109 -1.48 8.96 2.36
C LEU A 109 -0.13 9.00 3.08
N ASP A 110 0.13 10.11 3.79
CA ASP A 110 1.35 10.35 4.56
C ASP A 110 2.66 10.29 3.76
N GLY A 111 2.58 10.28 2.42
CA GLY A 111 3.74 10.36 1.52
C GLY A 111 4.34 9.01 1.10
N HIS A 112 3.73 7.89 1.48
CA HIS A 112 4.20 6.55 1.08
C HIS A 112 4.12 6.33 -0.43
N MET A 113 5.09 5.61 -1.00
CA MET A 113 5.12 5.31 -2.44
C MET A 113 4.48 3.97 -2.75
N LEU A 114 3.64 3.95 -3.78
CA LEU A 114 2.92 2.78 -4.29
C LEU A 114 3.21 2.62 -5.78
N GLY A 115 3.66 1.44 -6.19
CA GLY A 115 3.80 1.07 -7.59
C GLY A 115 2.59 0.25 -8.06
N LEU A 116 2.15 0.48 -9.28
CA LEU A 116 1.17 -0.36 -9.97
C LEU A 116 1.77 -0.91 -11.26
N TYR A 117 1.40 -2.15 -11.56
CA TYR A 117 1.75 -2.83 -12.80
C TYR A 117 0.52 -3.54 -13.36
N GLU A 118 0.18 -3.28 -14.62
CA GLU A 118 -0.84 -4.04 -15.36
C GLU A 118 -0.13 -4.81 -16.48
N PRO A 119 -0.12 -6.16 -16.46
CA PRO A 119 0.46 -6.96 -17.53
C PRO A 119 -0.23 -6.70 -18.88
N ALA A 120 0.52 -6.86 -19.97
CA ALA A 120 -0.01 -6.75 -21.35
C ALA A 120 -0.99 -7.87 -21.72
#